data_AF-A0A2M7EJ44-F1
#
_entry.id   AF-A0A2M7EJ44-F1
#
_cell.length_a   1.000
_cell.length_b   1.000
_cell.length_c   1.000
_cell.angle_alpha   90.00
_cell.angle_beta   90.00
_cell.angle_gamma   90.00
#
_symmetry.space_group_name_H-M   'P 1'
#
loop_
_entity.id
_entity.type
_entity.pdbx_description
1 polymer ?
#
loop_
_entity_poly.entity_id
_entity_poly.type
_entity_poly.pdbx_seq_one_letter_code
_entity_poly.pdbx_strand_id
1 'polypeptide(L)'
;PSLTYYSPLRQLTELEIVKEFIAYPQYFPVVSSCNRNFSVTSPLQGKRWCGQCPKCAFAFLLFAAHLPKEEVIKMFVKNLFDDATLLGTFKDLIGMGGLKPFECVGTFEESREAMKMIIKKGEFKIPEEIKI
;
A
#
# COMPACT_ATOMS: atom_id res chain seq x y z
N PRO A 1 35.47 -5.90 13.78
CA PRO A 1 35.09 -6.76 12.64
C PRO A 1 34.35 -5.95 11.55
N SER A 2 34.80 -6.01 10.29
CA SER A 2 34.08 -5.40 9.17
C SER A 2 33.06 -6.39 8.62
N LEU A 3 31.77 -6.11 8.81
CA LEU A 3 30.67 -6.86 8.20
C LEU A 3 30.35 -6.23 6.85
N THR A 4 30.41 -7.02 5.77
CA THR A 4 29.94 -6.63 4.45
C THR A 4 28.59 -7.29 4.20
N TYR A 5 27.54 -6.48 4.02
CA TYR A 5 26.17 -6.93 3.73
C TYR A 5 25.68 -6.29 2.42
N TYR A 6 25.01 -7.08 1.59
CA TYR A 6 24.38 -6.65 0.35
C TYR A 6 22.92 -7.09 0.31
N SER A 7 22.04 -6.20 -0.17
CA SER A 7 20.65 -6.52 -0.48
C SER A 7 20.26 -5.82 -1.78
N PRO A 8 19.86 -6.56 -2.83
CA PRO A 8 19.43 -5.96 -4.08
C PRO A 8 18.18 -5.10 -3.89
N LEU A 9 17.30 -5.46 -2.94
CA LEU A 9 16.07 -4.72 -2.66
C LEU A 9 16.33 -3.35 -2.01
N ARG A 10 17.46 -3.15 -1.32
CA ARG A 10 17.78 -1.85 -0.70
C ARG A 10 18.06 -0.74 -1.70
N GLN A 11 18.29 -1.08 -2.97
CA GLN A 11 18.49 -0.11 -4.04
C GLN A 11 17.16 0.32 -4.69
N LEU A 12 16.07 -0.35 -4.32
CA LEU A 12 14.75 -0.13 -4.88
C LEU A 12 13.83 0.55 -3.86
N THR A 13 12.95 1.38 -4.38
CA THR A 13 11.77 1.87 -3.67
C THR A 13 10.74 0.75 -3.49
N GLU A 14 9.82 0.90 -2.53
CA GLU A 14 8.73 -0.05 -2.34
C GLU A 14 7.82 -0.08 -3.58
N LEU A 15 7.66 1.06 -4.26
CA LEU A 15 6.89 1.14 -5.51
C LEU A 15 7.54 0.33 -6.65
N GLU A 16 8.87 0.33 -6.75
CA GLU A 16 9.61 -0.51 -7.70
C GLU A 16 9.58 -1.98 -7.30
N ILE A 17 9.69 -2.30 -6.01
CA ILE A 17 9.58 -3.68 -5.53
C ILE A 17 8.21 -4.25 -5.88
N VAL A 18 7.12 -3.48 -5.69
CA VAL A 18 5.77 -3.93 -6.07
C VAL A 18 5.66 -4.11 -7.58
N LYS A 19 6.26 -3.23 -8.39
CA LYS A 19 6.31 -3.38 -9.86
C LYS A 19 6.94 -4.71 -10.27
N GLU A 20 8.02 -5.13 -9.63
CA GLU A 20 8.64 -6.44 -9.89
C GLU A 20 7.79 -7.59 -9.33
N PHE A 21 7.21 -7.42 -8.14
CA PHE A 21 6.41 -8.44 -7.47
C PHE A 21 5.14 -8.83 -8.24
N ILE A 22 4.50 -7.89 -8.96
CA ILE A 22 3.27 -8.18 -9.70
C ILE A 22 3.46 -9.22 -10.82
N ALA A 23 4.70 -9.53 -11.21
CA ALA A 23 5.00 -10.64 -12.13
C ALA A 23 4.73 -12.03 -11.53
N TYR A 24 4.43 -12.12 -10.22
CA TYR A 24 4.22 -13.37 -9.50
C TYR A 24 2.80 -13.47 -8.89
N PRO A 25 1.74 -13.56 -9.74
CA PRO A 25 0.35 -13.55 -9.29
C PRO A 25 -0.03 -14.71 -8.36
N GLN A 26 0.72 -15.82 -8.39
CA GLN A 26 0.53 -16.95 -7.48
C GLN A 26 0.67 -16.56 -5.99
N TYR A 27 1.32 -15.43 -5.68
CA TYR A 27 1.52 -14.96 -4.31
C TYR A 27 0.50 -13.91 -3.85
N PHE A 28 -0.35 -13.39 -4.74
CA PHE A 28 -1.37 -12.40 -4.37
C PHE A 28 -2.33 -12.88 -3.27
N PRO A 29 -2.74 -14.17 -3.20
CA PRO A 29 -3.61 -14.65 -2.13
C PRO A 29 -2.95 -14.73 -0.75
N VAL A 30 -1.62 -14.72 -0.67
CA VAL A 30 -0.87 -14.99 0.58
C VAL A 30 -0.05 -13.81 1.08
N VAL A 31 0.26 -12.85 0.21
CA VAL A 31 1.04 -11.66 0.58
C VAL A 31 0.31 -10.80 1.61
N SER A 32 1.04 -10.34 2.62
CA SER A 32 0.56 -9.34 3.57
C SER A 32 1.70 -8.63 4.28
N SER A 33 1.58 -7.31 4.42
CA SER A 33 2.37 -6.50 5.35
C SER A 33 1.48 -5.85 6.42
N CYS A 34 0.25 -6.34 6.59
CA CYS A 34 -0.72 -5.72 7.50
C CYS A 34 -0.28 -5.84 8.97
N ASN A 35 -0.28 -4.72 9.70
CA ASN A 35 0.08 -4.68 11.12
C ASN A 35 -0.82 -5.54 12.02
N ARG A 36 -2.06 -5.81 11.60
CA ARG A 36 -3.03 -6.62 12.37
C ARG A 36 -3.06 -8.08 11.97
N ASN A 37 -2.52 -8.45 10.81
CA ASN A 37 -2.56 -9.83 10.31
C ASN A 37 -1.76 -10.81 11.19
N PHE A 38 -0.76 -10.31 11.92
CA PHE A 38 0.10 -11.10 12.80
C PHE A 38 -0.22 -10.90 14.29
N SER A 39 -1.38 -10.32 14.60
CA SER A 39 -1.83 -10.13 15.99
C SER A 39 -2.15 -11.48 16.63
N VAL A 40 -1.51 -11.76 17.77
CA VAL A 40 -1.74 -12.99 18.56
C VAL A 40 -3.05 -12.90 19.35
N THR A 41 -3.43 -11.71 19.80
CA THR A 41 -4.61 -11.49 20.67
C THR A 41 -5.88 -11.21 19.89
N SER A 42 -5.77 -10.74 18.65
CA SER A 42 -6.90 -10.46 17.77
C SER A 42 -6.54 -10.79 16.32
N PRO A 43 -6.40 -12.08 16.00
CA PRO A 43 -6.02 -12.50 14.66
C PRO A 43 -7.13 -12.15 13.67
N LEU A 44 -6.72 -11.77 12.46
CA LEU A 44 -7.65 -11.63 11.36
C LEU A 44 -8.18 -13.02 10.98
N GLN A 45 -9.49 -13.22 11.06
CA GLN A 45 -10.15 -14.50 10.77
C GLN A 45 -10.07 -14.82 9.27
N GLY A 46 -8.94 -15.40 8.81
CA GLY A 46 -8.71 -15.78 7.42
C GLY A 46 -8.45 -14.62 6.44
N LYS A 47 -8.46 -13.36 6.91
CA LYS A 47 -8.16 -12.18 6.09
C LYS A 47 -6.67 -11.82 6.20
N ARG A 48 -6.05 -11.48 5.07
CA ARG A 48 -4.65 -11.03 5.02
C ARG A 48 -4.48 -9.55 5.27
N TRP A 49 -5.47 -8.75 4.90
CA TRP A 49 -5.45 -7.30 5.02
C TRP A 49 -6.62 -6.85 5.88
N CYS A 50 -6.36 -6.07 6.94
CA CYS A 50 -7.44 -5.51 7.74
C CYS A 50 -8.18 -4.37 7.02
N GLY A 51 -7.55 -3.76 6.00
CA GLY A 51 -8.13 -2.65 5.23
C GLY A 51 -8.42 -1.40 6.07
N GLN A 52 -7.71 -1.22 7.18
CA GLN A 52 -7.93 -0.12 8.14
C GLN A 52 -6.64 0.49 8.69
N CYS A 53 -5.50 -0.20 8.59
CA CYS A 53 -4.23 0.30 9.13
C CYS A 53 -3.42 1.05 8.04
N PRO A 54 -2.47 1.92 8.44
CA PRO A 54 -1.63 2.65 7.50
C PRO A 54 -0.83 1.75 6.55
N LYS A 55 -0.39 0.55 7.00
CA LYS A 55 0.26 -0.44 6.10
C LYS A 55 -0.67 -0.96 5.00
N CYS A 56 -1.96 -1.16 5.31
CA CYS A 56 -2.92 -1.56 4.29
C CYS A 56 -3.13 -0.42 3.28
N ALA A 57 -3.29 0.82 3.75
CA ALA A 57 -3.46 1.97 2.87
C ALA A 57 -2.24 2.19 1.95
N PHE A 58 -1.03 2.10 2.49
CA PHE A 58 0.20 2.22 1.72
C PHE A 58 0.36 1.08 0.70
N ALA A 59 0.22 -0.19 1.12
CA ALA A 59 0.30 -1.31 0.20
C ALA A 59 -0.78 -1.25 -0.89
N PHE A 60 -2.00 -0.86 -0.53
CA PHE A 60 -3.09 -0.66 -1.50
C PHE A 60 -2.72 0.38 -2.56
N LEU A 61 -2.11 1.50 -2.16
CA LEU A 61 -1.62 2.53 -3.08
C LEU A 61 -0.58 1.98 -4.06
N LEU A 62 0.40 1.22 -3.58
CA LEU A 62 1.43 0.62 -4.44
C LEU A 62 0.84 -0.41 -5.41
N PHE A 63 -0.03 -1.30 -4.92
CA PHE A 63 -0.68 -2.29 -5.77
C PHE A 63 -1.63 -1.65 -6.78
N ALA A 64 -2.43 -0.65 -6.39
CA ALA A 64 -3.34 0.05 -7.28
C ALA A 64 -2.62 0.80 -8.40
N ALA A 65 -1.40 1.29 -8.15
CA ALA A 65 -0.57 1.92 -9.18
C ALA A 65 -0.26 0.96 -10.34
N HIS A 66 -0.08 -0.34 -10.06
CA HIS A 66 0.39 -1.31 -11.05
C HIS A 66 -0.68 -2.31 -11.52
N LEU A 67 -1.56 -2.78 -10.64
CA LEU A 67 -2.56 -3.82 -10.93
C LEU A 67 -3.91 -3.25 -11.36
N PRO A 68 -4.71 -3.97 -12.18
CA PRO A 68 -6.10 -3.63 -12.43
C PRO A 68 -6.91 -3.57 -11.13
N LYS A 69 -7.88 -2.66 -11.07
CA LYS A 69 -8.73 -2.43 -9.91
C LYS A 69 -9.38 -3.70 -9.37
N GLU A 70 -9.85 -4.58 -10.25
CA GLU A 70 -10.51 -5.82 -9.86
C GLU A 70 -9.57 -6.72 -9.05
N GLU A 71 -8.30 -6.82 -9.45
CA GLU A 71 -7.32 -7.63 -8.72
C GLU A 71 -6.94 -6.99 -7.37
N VAL A 72 -6.82 -5.66 -7.33
CA VAL A 72 -6.57 -4.93 -6.07
C VAL A 72 -7.74 -5.12 -5.10
N ILE A 73 -8.98 -4.98 -5.56
CA ILE A 73 -10.17 -5.19 -4.72
C ILE A 73 -10.24 -6.64 -4.25
N LYS A 74 -9.88 -7.62 -5.08
CA LYS A 74 -9.82 -9.03 -4.68
C LYS A 74 -8.79 -9.26 -3.56
N MET A 75 -7.61 -8.64 -3.65
CA MET A 75 -6.57 -8.73 -2.61
C MET A 75 -7.01 -8.10 -1.28
N PHE A 76 -7.61 -6.90 -1.32
CA PHE A 76 -7.95 -6.12 -0.12
C PHE A 76 -9.40 -6.30 0.36
N VAL A 77 -10.22 -7.05 -0.39
CA VAL A 77 -11.65 -7.34 -0.18
C VAL A 77 -12.56 -6.10 -0.28
N LYS A 78 -12.00 -4.91 -0.45
CA LYS A 78 -12.72 -3.66 -0.66
C LYS A 78 -11.83 -2.62 -1.35
N ASN A 79 -12.45 -1.61 -1.96
CA ASN A 79 -11.76 -0.40 -2.39
C ASN A 79 -11.49 0.49 -1.18
N LEU A 80 -10.21 0.74 -0.86
CA LEU A 80 -9.86 1.57 0.30
C LEU A 80 -10.11 3.07 0.08
N PHE A 81 -10.18 3.54 -1.16
CA PHE A 81 -10.51 4.94 -1.44
C PHE A 81 -11.96 5.31 -1.11
N ASP A 82 -12.86 4.32 -1.06
CA ASP A 82 -14.27 4.53 -0.68
C ASP A 82 -14.46 4.59 0.85
N ASP A 83 -13.42 4.29 1.63
CA ASP A 83 -13.47 4.31 3.09
C ASP A 83 -13.07 5.68 3.64
N ALA A 84 -14.07 6.48 4.01
CA ALA A 84 -13.87 7.83 4.54
C ALA A 84 -12.99 7.87 5.81
N THR A 85 -12.90 6.77 6.57
CA THR A 85 -12.04 6.69 7.76
C THR A 85 -10.55 6.67 7.41
N LEU A 86 -10.21 6.26 6.19
CA LEU A 86 -8.85 6.22 5.67
C LEU A 86 -8.41 7.52 4.97
N LEU A 87 -9.30 8.49 4.78
CA LEU A 87 -8.98 9.72 4.07
C LEU A 87 -7.81 10.47 4.73
N GLY A 88 -7.83 10.59 6.05
CA GLY A 88 -6.72 11.19 6.82
C GLY A 88 -5.41 10.42 6.61
N THR A 89 -5.47 9.09 6.63
CA THR A 89 -4.31 8.22 6.38
C THR A 89 -3.74 8.42 4.98
N PHE A 90 -4.58 8.51 3.95
CA PHE A 90 -4.08 8.78 2.59
C PHE A 90 -3.46 10.18 2.47
N LYS A 91 -4.05 11.20 3.11
CA LYS A 91 -3.44 12.55 3.21
C LYS A 91 -2.05 12.48 3.85
N ASP A 92 -1.95 11.79 4.97
CA ASP A 92 -0.67 11.60 5.68
C ASP A 92 0.36 10.86 4.80
N LEU A 93 -0.05 9.83 4.05
CA LEU A 93 0.84 9.07 3.17
C LEU A 93 1.37 9.90 1.99
N ILE A 94 0.57 10.80 1.41
CA ILE A 94 1.01 11.69 0.33
C ILE A 94 1.60 13.01 0.85
N GLY A 95 1.82 13.15 2.16
CA GLY A 95 2.40 14.34 2.78
C GLY A 95 1.53 15.59 2.66
N MET A 96 0.20 15.43 2.56
CA MET A 96 -0.80 16.50 2.69
C MET A 96 -1.44 16.54 4.08
N GLY A 97 -1.18 15.52 4.90
CA GLY A 97 -1.65 15.42 6.28
C GLY A 97 -0.66 16.01 7.28
N GLY A 98 -0.99 15.87 8.57
CA GLY A 98 -0.23 16.45 9.67
C GLY A 98 0.84 15.53 10.25
N LEU A 99 0.77 14.21 9.98
CA LEU A 99 1.66 13.24 10.61
C LEU A 99 1.95 12.04 9.70
N LYS A 100 3.21 11.82 9.35
CA LYS A 100 3.62 10.60 8.64
C LYS A 100 3.36 9.39 9.55
N PRO A 101 2.67 8.32 9.09
CA PRO A 101 2.47 7.15 9.92
C PRO A 101 3.82 6.51 10.26
N PHE A 102 4.11 6.37 11.56
CA PHE A 102 5.40 5.87 12.06
C PHE A 102 5.76 4.47 11.51
N GLU A 103 4.75 3.63 11.31
CA GLU A 103 4.91 2.26 10.82
C GLU A 103 5.13 2.19 9.29
N CYS A 104 5.02 3.31 8.57
CA CYS A 104 5.21 3.35 7.12
C CYS A 104 6.70 3.56 6.78
N VAL A 105 7.26 2.63 6.00
CA VAL A 105 8.65 2.70 5.53
C VAL A 105 8.79 3.47 4.22
N GLY A 106 7.70 3.65 3.48
CA GLY A 106 7.68 4.38 2.21
C GLY A 106 7.83 5.89 2.39
N THR A 107 8.27 6.54 1.33
CA THR A 107 8.42 8.00 1.25
C THR A 107 7.13 8.68 0.78
N PHE A 108 7.05 10.01 0.97
CA PHE A 108 5.94 10.79 0.44
C PHE A 108 6.00 10.84 -1.08
N GLU A 109 7.20 10.90 -1.62
CA GLU A 109 7.50 10.91 -3.05
C GLU A 109 6.97 9.64 -3.72
N GLU A 110 7.28 8.46 -3.16
CA GLU A 110 6.74 7.19 -3.67
C GLU A 110 5.21 7.14 -3.62
N SER A 111 4.63 7.61 -2.51
CA SER A 111 3.17 7.60 -2.35
C SER A 111 2.50 8.55 -3.34
N ARG A 112 3.09 9.72 -3.57
CA ARG A 112 2.59 10.68 -4.56
C ARG A 112 2.71 10.13 -5.98
N GLU A 113 3.83 9.49 -6.30
CA GLU A 113 4.01 8.88 -7.63
C GLU A 113 2.99 7.76 -7.87
N ALA A 114 2.79 6.89 -6.88
CA ALA A 114 1.76 5.87 -6.93
C ALA A 114 0.35 6.47 -7.13
N MET A 115 0.01 7.55 -6.41
CA MET A 115 -1.27 8.25 -6.58
C MET A 115 -1.44 8.81 -8.00
N LYS A 116 -0.41 9.46 -8.56
CA LYS A 116 -0.46 9.98 -9.94
C LYS A 116 -0.66 8.87 -10.97
N MET A 117 0.03 7.74 -10.78
CA MET A 117 -0.15 6.56 -11.64
C MET A 117 -1.58 6.04 -11.59
N ILE A 118 -2.19 5.96 -10.40
CA ILE A 118 -3.59 5.54 -10.22
C ILE A 118 -4.54 6.51 -10.91
N ILE A 119 -4.36 7.82 -10.71
CA ILE A 119 -5.19 8.86 -11.34
C ILE A 119 -5.10 8.74 -12.87
N LYS A 120 -3.89 8.58 -13.41
CA LYS A 120 -3.67 8.41 -14.85
C LYS A 120 -4.35 7.16 -15.41
N LYS A 121 -4.39 6.06 -14.64
CA LYS A 121 -5.10 4.84 -15.03
C LYS A 121 -6.62 5.03 -15.07
N GLY A 122 -7.17 5.88 -14.20
CA GLY A 122 -8.59 6.26 -14.23
C GLY A 122 -9.58 5.17 -13.79
N GLU A 123 -9.11 4.06 -13.21
CA GLU A 123 -9.96 2.93 -12.78
C GLU A 123 -10.62 3.19 -11.41
N PHE A 124 -9.99 4.02 -10.57
CA PHE A 124 -10.45 4.35 -9.23
C PHE A 124 -11.04 5.76 -9.18
N LYS A 125 -12.14 5.91 -8.44
CA LYS A 125 -12.65 7.23 -8.06
C LYS A 125 -11.85 7.71 -6.85
N ILE A 126 -10.99 8.70 -7.06
CA ILE A 126 -10.14 9.28 -6.01
C ILE A 126 -10.91 10.43 -5.33
N PRO A 127 -10.99 10.46 -3.98
CA PRO A 127 -11.52 11.61 -3.25
C PRO A 127 -10.74 12.89 -3.62
N GLU A 128 -11.45 13.99 -3.85
CA GLU A 128 -10.85 15.24 -4.32
C GLU A 128 -9.81 15.79 -3.33
N GLU A 129 -9.95 15.49 -2.04
CA GLU A 129 -9.05 15.95 -0.98
C GLU A 129 -7.68 15.26 -0.96
N ILE A 130 -7.49 14.20 -1.74
CA ILE A 130 -6.21 13.47 -1.88
C ILE A 130 -5.75 13.33 -3.33
N LYS A 131 -6.40 14.06 -4.25
CA LYS A 131 -6.10 14.07 -5.67
C LYS A 131 -4.98 15.07 -5.94
N ILE A 132 -3.93 14.64 -6.67
CA ILE A 132 -2.69 15.41 -6.92
C ILE A 132 -2.21 15.28 -8.36
#